data_AF-A0A7V9ZJD9-F1
#
_entry.id   AF-A0A7V9ZJD9-F1
#
_cell.length_a   1.000
_cell.length_b   1.000
_cell.length_c   1.000
_cell.angle_alpha   90.00
_cell.angle_beta   90.00
_cell.angle_gamma   90.00
#
_symmetry.space_group_name_H-M   'P 1'
#
loop_
_entity.id
_entity.type
_entity.pdbx_description
1 polymer ?
#
loop_
_entity_poly.entity_id
_entity_poly.type
_entity_poly.pdbx_seq_one_letter_code
_entity_poly.pdbx_strand_id
1 'polypeptide(L)' 'MRVEDVEQRVKEIDEIADLVESAHLAEDVLHRDVLRAIADGAANPAELARAALATEHLGLDRYYASAEAEGSTSRY' A
#
# COMPACT_ATOMS: atom_id res chain seq x y z
N MET A 1 12.60 -10.11 7.70
CA MET A 1 12.02 -9.68 6.42
C MET A 1 13.10 -8.99 5.62
N ARG A 2 13.21 -9.27 4.33
CA ARG A 2 14.14 -8.59 3.42
C ARG A 2 13.37 -7.63 2.51
N VAL A 3 14.08 -6.69 1.90
CA VAL A 3 13.48 -5.71 0.99
C VAL A 3 12.91 -6.39 -0.24
N GLU A 4 13.62 -7.36 -0.82
CA GLU A 4 13.11 -8.15 -1.95
C GLU A 4 11.79 -8.88 -1.65
N ASP A 5 11.54 -9.27 -0.39
CA ASP A 5 10.28 -9.91 0.00
C ASP A 5 9.12 -8.90 0.00
N VAL A 6 9.39 -7.63 0.38
CA VAL A 6 8.42 -6.53 0.34
C VAL A 6 8.13 -6.15 -1.11
N GLU A 7 9.16 -5.99 -1.94
CA GLU A 7 9.01 -5.66 -3.35
C GLU A 7 8.21 -6.72 -4.12
N GLN A 8 8.42 -8.00 -3.80
CA GLN A 8 7.64 -9.08 -4.39
C GLN A 8 6.16 -8.99 -3.99
N ARG A 9 5.86 -8.71 -2.73
CA ARG A 9 4.48 -8.53 -2.26
C ARG A 9 3.80 -7.31 -2.86
N VAL A 10 4.53 -6.22 -3.11
CA VAL A 10 3.99 -5.07 -3.85
C VAL A 10 3.55 -5.47 -5.26
N LYS A 11 4.33 -6.30 -5.96
CA LYS A 11 3.93 -6.82 -7.29
C LYS A 11 2.70 -7.72 -7.20
N GLU A 12 2.63 -8.58 -6.20
CA GLU A 12 1.46 -9.44 -5.97
C GLU A 12 0.19 -8.61 -5.71
N ILE A 13 0.31 -7.49 -5.00
CA ILE A 13 -0.81 -6.55 -4.78
C ILE A 13 -1.23 -5.90 -6.10
N ASP A 14 -0.27 -5.50 -6.94
CA ASP A 14 -0.54 -4.92 -8.27
C ASP A 14 -1.27 -5.92 -9.18
N GLU A 15 -0.88 -7.20 -9.15
CA GLU A 15 -1.51 -8.28 -9.92
C GLU A 15 -2.97 -8.53 -9.54
N ILE A 16 -3.38 -8.17 -8.33
CA ILE A 16 -4.75 -8.31 -7.83
C ILE A 16 -5.46 -6.97 -7.64
N ALA A 17 -4.93 -5.87 -8.19
CA ALA A 17 -5.42 -4.52 -7.95
C ALA A 17 -6.90 -4.32 -8.35
N ASP A 18 -7.40 -5.10 -9.31
CA ASP A 18 -8.81 -5.11 -9.74
C ASP A 18 -9.75 -5.77 -8.71
N LEU A 19 -9.21 -6.62 -7.84
CA LEU A 19 -9.91 -7.22 -6.70
C LEU A 19 -9.81 -6.30 -5.49
N VAL A 20 -10.50 -5.15 -5.55
CA VAL A 20 -10.42 -4.04 -4.58
C VAL A 20 -10.29 -4.50 -3.12
N GLU A 21 -11.22 -5.32 -2.63
CA GLU A 21 -11.16 -5.81 -1.24
C GLU A 21 -9.90 -6.63 -0.93
N SER A 22 -9.49 -7.49 -1.86
CA SER A 22 -8.30 -8.34 -1.69
C SER A 22 -7.01 -7.53 -1.78
N ALA A 23 -6.93 -6.56 -2.69
CA ALA A 23 -5.79 -5.67 -2.82
C ALA A 23 -5.59 -4.80 -1.57
N HIS A 24 -6.67 -4.21 -1.04
CA HIS A 24 -6.62 -3.44 0.22
C HIS A 24 -6.23 -4.29 1.42
N LEU A 25 -6.80 -5.50 1.54
CA LEU A 25 -6.40 -6.42 2.61
C LEU A 25 -4.91 -6.80 2.51
N ALA A 26 -4.42 -7.07 1.30
CA ALA A 26 -3.02 -7.42 1.08
C ALA A 26 -2.08 -6.24 1.38
N GLU A 27 -2.45 -5.00 1.02
CA GLU A 27 -1.74 -3.77 1.39
C GLU A 27 -1.65 -3.61 2.92
N ASP A 28 -2.77 -3.72 3.63
CA ASP A 28 -2.83 -3.61 5.10
C ASP A 28 -1.95 -4.65 5.79
N VAL A 29 -1.98 -5.90 5.30
CA VAL A 29 -1.15 -6.99 5.84
C VAL A 29 0.33 -6.70 5.55
N LEU A 30 0.68 -6.22 4.36
CA LEU A 30 2.06 -5.84 4.03
C LEU A 30 2.59 -4.77 4.98
N HIS A 31 1.84 -3.69 5.17
CA HIS A 31 2.24 -2.59 6.06
C HIS A 31 2.38 -3.07 7.50
N ARG A 32 1.46 -3.90 7.99
CA ARG A 32 1.54 -4.47 9.35
C ARG A 32 2.77 -5.35 9.53
N ASP A 33 3.10 -6.19 8.56
CA ASP A 33 4.26 -7.08 8.62
C ASP A 33 5.58 -6.29 8.58
N VAL A 34 5.63 -5.22 7.79
CA VAL A 34 6.77 -4.30 7.74
C VAL A 34 6.94 -3.59 9.09
N LEU A 35 5.87 -3.06 9.67
CA LEU A 35 5.91 -2.45 11.00
C LEU A 35 6.34 -3.45 12.08
N ARG A 36 5.88 -4.71 12.01
CA ARG A 36 6.31 -5.77 12.91
C ARG A 36 7.82 -6.03 12.77
N ALA A 37 8.31 -6.17 11.54
CA ALA A 37 9.73 -6.38 11.28
C ALA A 37 10.60 -5.21 11.81
N ILE A 38 10.13 -3.98 11.65
CA ILE A 38 10.81 -2.79 12.20
C ILE A 38 10.83 -2.85 13.73
N ALA A 39 9.69 -3.15 14.36
CA ALA A 39 9.59 -3.26 15.83
C ALA A 39 10.47 -4.38 16.40
N ASP A 40 10.66 -5.47 15.65
CA ASP A 40 11.50 -6.60 16.02
C ASP A 40 13.00 -6.35 15.76
N GLY A 41 13.37 -5.16 15.27
CA GLY A 41 14.77 -4.75 15.09
C GLY A 41 15.36 -5.10 13.72
N ALA A 42 14.58 -5.02 12.64
CA ALA A 42 15.10 -5.17 11.28
C ALA A 42 16.34 -4.29 11.04
N ALA A 43 17.33 -4.84 10.31
CA ALA A 43 18.59 -4.16 10.05
C ALA A 43 18.45 -2.91 9.15
N ASN A 44 17.41 -2.87 8.31
CA ASN A 44 17.19 -1.84 7.30
C ASN A 44 15.73 -1.31 7.32
N PRO A 45 15.27 -0.73 8.44
CA PRO A 45 13.87 -0.37 8.64
C PRO A 45 13.37 0.68 7.63
N ALA A 46 14.24 1.63 7.24
CA ALA A 46 13.89 2.67 6.27
C ALA A 46 13.71 2.11 4.85
N GLU A 47 14.48 1.10 4.46
CA GLU A 47 14.34 0.48 3.13
C GLU A 47 13.06 -0.36 3.06
N LEU A 48 12.76 -1.13 4.11
CA LEU A 48 11.50 -1.87 4.21
C LEU A 48 10.28 -0.94 4.13
N ALA A 49 10.31 0.18 4.87
CA ALA A 49 9.24 1.17 4.83
C ALA A 49 9.08 1.81 3.45
N ARG A 50 10.19 2.22 2.80
CA ARG A 50 10.14 2.79 1.45
C ARG A 50 9.58 1.81 0.42
N ALA A 51 9.99 0.54 0.49
CA ALA A 51 9.47 -0.48 -0.41
C ALA A 51 7.97 -0.71 -0.18
N ALA A 52 7.51 -0.72 1.07
CA ALA A 52 6.08 -0.89 1.40
C ALA A 52 5.23 0.29 0.92
N LEU A 53 5.74 1.52 1.01
CA LEU A 53 5.05 2.72 0.53
C LEU A 53 4.90 2.77 -1.00
N ALA A 54 5.59 1.92 -1.75
CA ALA A 54 5.38 1.81 -3.19
C ALA A 54 3.93 1.39 -3.55
N THR A 55 3.18 0.80 -2.61
CA THR A 55 1.74 0.50 -2.81
C THR A 55 0.89 1.74 -3.06
N GLU A 56 1.33 2.93 -2.61
CA GLU A 56 0.64 4.21 -2.90
C GLU A 56 0.59 4.54 -4.39
N HIS A 57 1.50 3.98 -5.19
CA HIS A 57 1.56 4.19 -6.63
C HIS A 57 0.77 3.16 -7.44
N LEU A 58 0.18 2.14 -6.80
CA LEU A 58 -0.58 1.08 -7.49
C LEU A 58 -2.01 1.51 -7.88
N GLY A 59 -2.45 2.70 -7.47
CA GLY A 59 -3.76 3.22 -7.85
C GLY A 59 -4.93 2.42 -7.29
N LEU A 60 -4.77 1.78 -6.13
CA LEU A 60 -5.87 1.09 -5.44
C LEU A 60 -7.01 2.08 -5.16
N ASP A 61 -8.25 1.75 -5.54
CA ASP A 61 -9.42 2.61 -5.34
C ASP A 61 -9.65 2.88 -3.85
N ARG A 62 -9.25 4.07 -3.37
CA ARG A 62 -9.45 4.49 -1.97
C ARG A 62 -10.76 5.25 -1.87
N TYR A 63 -11.71 4.75 -1.08
CA TYR A 63 -13.02 5.39 -0.83
C TYR A 63 -12.95 6.84 -0.30
N TYR A 64 -11.82 7.25 0.29
CA TYR A 64 -11.59 8.62 0.76
C TYR A 64 -10.88 9.52 -0.26
N ALA A 65 -10.32 8.98 -1.34
CA ALA A 65 -9.72 9.77 -2.43
C ALA A 65 -10.77 10.38 -3.37
N SER A 66 -12.02 9.90 -3.33
CA SER A 66 -13.15 10.48 -4.09
C SER A 66 -13.59 11.85 -3.57
N ALA A 67 -13.23 12.23 -2.34
CA ALA A 67 -13.59 13.53 -1.78
C ALA A 67 -12.79 14.71 -2.37
N GLU A 68 -11.63 14.46 -2.99
CA GLU A 68 -10.82 15.50 -3.64
C GLU A 68 -11.20 15.70 -5.13
N ALA A 69 -11.98 14.78 -5.72
CA ALA A 69 -12.40 14.85 -7.13
C ALA A 69 -13.75 15.55 -7.35
N GLU A 70 -14.61 15.67 -6.32
CA GLU A 70 -15.95 16.28 -6.43
C GLU A 70 -16.03 17.74 -5.99
N GLY A 71 -14.89 18.45 -5.93
CA GLY A 71 -14.81 19.88 -5.61
C GLY A 71 -15.02 20.84 -6.78
N SER A 72 -15.45 20.38 -7.96
CA SER A 72 -15.60 21.25 -9.14
C SER A 72 -16.70 20.78 -10.09
N THR A 73 -17.96 20.92 -9.69
CA THR A 73 -19.05 21.55 -10.47
C THR A 73 -20.41 21.15 -9.88
N SER A 74 -21.06 22.09 -9.19
CA SER A 74 -22.40 22.51 -9.57
C SER A 74 -22.79 23.74 -8.75
N ARG A 75 -22.70 24.91 -9.38
CA ARG A 75 -23.57 26.03 -9.03
C ARG A 75 -24.96 25.62 -9.47
N TYR A 76 -25.90 25.47 -8.54
CA TYR A 76 -27.27 25.99 -8.63
C TYR A 76 -27.86 26.03 -7.21
#